data_AF-A0A8C1AGW3-F1
#
_entry.id   AF-A0A8C1AGW3-F1
#
_cell.length_a   1.000
_cell.length_b   1.000
_cell.length_c   1.000
_cell.angle_alpha   90.00
_cell.angle_beta   90.00
_cell.angle_gamma   90.00
#
_symmetry.space_group_name_H-M   'P 1'
#
loop_
_entity.id
_entity.type
_entity.pdbx_description
1 polymer ?
#
loop_
_entity_poly.entity_id
_entity_poly.type
_entity_poly.pdbx_seq_one_letter_code
_entity_poly.pdbx_strand_id
1 'polypeptide(L)'
;MKIALMSNFLLMLLTDIHASVQPQKNFDLQRFAGRWYRVGLAYDSPGFVRYRSRLTVSVGTVEPKENGNVNMTMWSLTSTGCHSKVYIYKKTSVPGVFTYYSTRHRRVKDVTVVETNYTEYALVLKHKKFNKEFTQVALYGRTEKLSTDVMEKFRVYATAQGFPKDSILTPPAAGKPLKSLTPKTVLLQEVSSQSHLELEETHNFTLICQNDVILWQFVKL
;
A
#
# COMPACT_ATOMS: atom_id res chain seq x y z
N MET A 1 45.25 -36.49 -27.99
CA MET A 1 44.72 -35.91 -26.72
C MET A 1 45.39 -34.57 -26.46
N LYS A 2 44.69 -33.46 -26.71
CA LYS A 2 44.96 -32.15 -26.09
C LYS A 2 43.62 -31.60 -25.63
N ILE A 3 43.61 -31.21 -24.37
CA ILE A 3 42.44 -31.14 -23.49
C ILE A 3 41.62 -29.90 -23.85
N ALA A 4 40.32 -30.11 -24.07
CA ALA A 4 39.30 -29.08 -24.18
C ALA A 4 39.09 -28.43 -22.80
N LEU A 5 39.52 -27.18 -22.64
CA LEU A 5 39.28 -26.40 -21.41
C LEU A 5 39.20 -24.90 -21.71
N MET A 6 38.47 -24.51 -22.76
CA MET A 6 38.23 -23.08 -23.06
C MET A 6 36.79 -22.84 -23.55
N SER A 7 35.79 -23.46 -22.90
CA SER A 7 34.38 -23.28 -23.30
C SER A 7 33.38 -23.09 -22.17
N ASN A 8 33.83 -22.91 -20.91
CA ASN A 8 32.91 -22.76 -19.77
C ASN A 8 33.05 -21.44 -19.00
N PHE A 9 33.74 -20.43 -19.55
CA PHE A 9 33.82 -19.10 -18.92
C PHE A 9 32.93 -18.04 -19.58
N LEU A 10 32.02 -18.45 -20.48
CA LEU A 10 31.07 -17.55 -21.15
C LEU A 10 29.61 -17.72 -20.66
N LEU A 11 29.38 -18.49 -19.59
CA LEU A 11 28.05 -18.66 -18.99
C LEU A 11 28.01 -18.20 -17.54
N MET A 12 28.65 -17.07 -17.24
CA MET A 12 28.58 -16.42 -15.92
C MET A 12 28.43 -14.90 -16.03
N LEU A 13 27.71 -14.45 -17.06
CA LEU A 13 27.17 -13.10 -17.17
C LEU A 13 25.65 -13.15 -17.36
N LEU A 14 24.96 -13.95 -16.55
CA LEU A 14 23.62 -13.56 -16.11
C LEU A 14 23.83 -12.52 -15.01
N THR A 15 24.33 -11.34 -15.38
CA THR A 15 24.25 -10.17 -14.51
C THR A 15 22.78 -10.00 -14.21
N ASP A 16 22.43 -10.02 -12.93
CA ASP A 16 21.11 -9.68 -12.41
C ASP A 16 20.50 -8.53 -13.22
N ILE A 17 19.62 -8.84 -14.17
CA ILE A 17 18.73 -7.87 -14.79
C ILE A 17 17.64 -7.59 -13.76
N HIS A 18 18.03 -7.11 -12.58
CA HIS A 18 17.12 -6.29 -11.81
C HIS A 18 17.05 -4.98 -12.58
N ALA A 19 16.10 -4.93 -13.52
CA ALA A 19 15.76 -3.71 -14.24
C ALA A 19 15.72 -2.57 -13.21
N SER A 20 16.59 -1.58 -13.41
CA SER A 20 16.67 -0.43 -12.51
C SER A 20 15.26 0.14 -12.36
N VAL A 21 14.72 0.12 -11.14
CA VAL A 21 13.34 0.54 -10.86
C VAL A 21 13.18 1.99 -11.31
N GLN A 22 12.35 2.19 -12.32
CA GLN A 22 12.06 3.53 -12.86
C GLN A 22 10.84 4.10 -12.14
N PRO A 23 10.88 5.39 -11.72
CA PRO A 23 9.71 6.08 -11.23
C PRO A 23 8.71 6.37 -12.36
N GLN A 24 7.46 6.63 -11.98
CA GLN A 24 6.42 7.14 -12.87
C GLN A 24 6.93 8.34 -13.66
N LYS A 25 6.88 8.23 -15.00
CA LYS A 25 7.26 9.33 -15.89
C LYS A 25 6.36 10.54 -15.64
N ASN A 26 6.97 11.73 -15.61
CA ASN A 26 6.28 13.01 -15.38
C ASN A 26 5.43 13.00 -14.10
N PHE A 27 5.95 12.42 -13.01
CA PHE A 27 5.22 12.31 -11.76
C PHE A 27 4.76 13.69 -11.24
N ASP A 28 3.45 13.87 -11.14
CA ASP A 28 2.80 15.03 -10.55
C ASP A 28 2.34 14.73 -9.11
N LEU A 29 3.00 15.37 -8.14
CA LEU A 29 2.70 15.19 -6.72
C LEU A 29 1.33 15.76 -6.32
N GLN A 30 0.85 16.82 -6.96
CA GLN A 30 -0.43 17.43 -6.62
C GLN A 30 -1.59 16.52 -7.06
N ARG A 31 -1.49 15.93 -8.25
CA ARG A 31 -2.46 14.91 -8.71
C ARG A 31 -2.42 13.64 -7.87
N PHE A 32 -1.26 13.32 -7.29
CA PHE A 32 -1.09 12.17 -6.42
C PHE A 32 -1.64 12.38 -5.00
N ALA A 33 -1.93 13.63 -4.61
CA ALA A 33 -2.44 13.98 -3.30
C ALA A 33 -3.81 13.35 -2.99
N GLY A 34 -4.20 13.45 -1.72
CA GLY A 34 -5.49 13.02 -1.22
C GLY A 34 -5.54 11.55 -0.79
N ARG A 35 -6.74 11.00 -0.74
CA ARG A 35 -7.03 9.69 -0.15
C ARG A 35 -6.67 8.53 -1.07
N TRP A 36 -6.15 7.46 -0.47
CA TRP A 36 -5.80 6.19 -1.10
C TRP A 36 -6.13 5.02 -0.15
N TYR A 37 -6.54 3.89 -0.71
CA TYR A 37 -6.72 2.61 -0.01
C TYR A 37 -5.56 1.70 -0.34
N ARG A 38 -4.84 1.17 0.65
CA ARG A 38 -3.86 0.10 0.41
C ARG A 38 -4.61 -1.22 0.28
N VAL A 39 -4.79 -1.66 -0.95
CA VAL A 39 -5.58 -2.85 -1.32
C VAL A 39 -4.72 -4.06 -1.64
N GLY A 40 -3.41 -3.88 -1.82
CA GLY A 40 -2.44 -4.95 -2.02
C GLY A 40 -1.11 -4.67 -1.33
N LEU A 41 -0.45 -5.72 -0.84
CA LEU A 41 0.87 -5.63 -0.21
C LEU A 41 1.70 -6.88 -0.49
N ALA A 42 2.85 -6.72 -1.13
CA ALA A 42 3.90 -7.74 -1.18
C ALA A 42 4.94 -7.43 -0.11
N TYR A 43 5.07 -8.31 0.90
CA TYR A 43 6.06 -8.15 1.97
C TYR A 43 6.41 -9.49 2.64
N ASP A 44 7.69 -9.81 2.65
CA ASP A 44 8.21 -11.12 3.08
C ASP A 44 9.16 -11.06 4.28
N SER A 45 9.11 -9.98 5.09
CA SER A 45 9.90 -9.96 6.33
C SER A 45 9.48 -11.10 7.27
N PRO A 46 10.43 -11.88 7.84
CA PRO A 46 10.14 -12.90 8.85
C PRO A 46 9.28 -12.37 10.02
N GLY A 47 9.55 -11.14 10.47
CA GLY A 47 8.78 -10.50 11.54
C GLY A 47 7.35 -10.14 11.13
N PHE A 48 7.06 -10.08 9.83
CA PHE A 48 5.74 -9.76 9.30
C PHE A 48 4.86 -10.99 9.03
N VAL A 49 5.44 -12.17 8.80
CA VAL A 49 4.71 -13.40 8.41
C VAL A 49 3.52 -13.70 9.33
N ARG A 50 3.72 -13.61 10.65
CA ARG A 50 2.66 -13.85 11.67
C ARG A 50 1.49 -12.87 11.65
N TYR A 51 1.62 -11.75 10.93
CA TYR A 51 0.60 -10.70 10.85
C TYR A 51 -0.14 -10.68 9.51
N ARG A 52 0.26 -11.50 8.53
CA ARG A 52 -0.35 -11.51 7.18
C ARG A 52 -1.86 -11.73 7.24
N SER A 53 -2.31 -12.67 8.06
CA SER A 53 -3.74 -12.99 8.23
C SER A 53 -4.55 -11.91 8.94
N ARG A 54 -3.89 -10.94 9.57
CA ARG A 54 -4.53 -9.81 10.27
C ARG A 54 -4.56 -8.54 9.42
N LEU A 55 -3.98 -8.58 8.22
CA LEU A 55 -3.93 -7.44 7.32
C LEU A 55 -5.33 -7.17 6.77
N THR A 56 -5.80 -5.94 6.90
CA THR A 56 -7.01 -5.44 6.25
C THR A 56 -6.66 -4.31 5.30
N VAL A 57 -7.58 -3.99 4.39
CA VAL A 57 -7.50 -2.76 3.59
C VAL A 57 -7.40 -1.58 4.56
N SER A 58 -6.40 -0.72 4.32
CA SER A 58 -6.12 0.43 5.17
C SER A 58 -6.20 1.73 4.38
N VAL A 59 -6.79 2.77 4.95
CA VAL A 59 -6.88 4.09 4.33
C VAL A 59 -5.61 4.89 4.62
N GLY A 60 -5.17 5.69 3.67
CA GLY A 60 -4.18 6.74 3.91
C GLY A 60 -4.43 7.99 3.09
N THR A 61 -3.89 9.10 3.57
CA THR A 61 -3.96 10.40 2.89
C THR A 61 -2.56 10.90 2.62
N VAL A 62 -2.34 11.35 1.39
CA VAL A 62 -1.10 11.96 0.92
C VAL A 62 -1.27 13.48 0.94
N GLU A 63 -0.43 14.16 1.71
CA GLU A 63 -0.41 15.61 1.85
C GLU A 63 0.94 16.18 1.38
N PRO A 64 1.00 16.76 0.17
CA PRO A 64 2.15 17.53 -0.27
C PRO A 64 2.39 18.73 0.65
N LYS A 65 3.67 19.03 0.91
CA LYS A 65 4.12 20.22 1.63
C LYS A 65 4.79 21.18 0.65
N GLU A 66 4.85 22.47 1.00
CA GLU A 66 5.38 23.53 0.14
C GLU A 66 6.84 23.27 -0.29
N ASN A 67 7.63 22.65 0.58
CA ASN A 67 9.02 22.27 0.27
C ASN A 67 9.13 21.04 -0.64
N GLY A 68 8.01 20.43 -1.06
CA GLY A 68 7.90 19.22 -1.87
C GLY A 68 7.98 17.91 -1.10
N ASN A 69 8.16 17.95 0.23
CA ASN A 69 8.01 16.76 1.06
C ASN A 69 6.54 16.32 1.13
N VAL A 70 6.31 15.12 1.63
CA VAL A 70 4.98 14.53 1.76
C VAL A 70 4.78 14.01 3.18
N ASN A 71 3.66 14.38 3.79
CA ASN A 71 3.15 13.64 4.93
C ASN A 71 2.14 12.61 4.43
N MET A 72 2.34 11.36 4.79
CA MET A 72 1.37 10.31 4.54
C MET A 72 0.84 9.79 5.87
N THR A 73 -0.43 10.03 6.14
CA THR A 73 -1.11 9.46 7.30
C THR A 73 -1.77 8.17 6.87
N MET A 74 -1.48 7.07 7.57
CA MET A 74 -2.13 5.77 7.36
C MET A 74 -2.94 5.43 8.60
N TRP A 75 -4.15 4.94 8.40
CA TRP A 75 -5.05 4.52 9.47
C TRP A 75 -5.23 3.01 9.44
N SER A 76 -5.40 2.39 10.60
CA SER A 76 -5.62 0.96 10.74
C SER A 76 -6.64 0.70 11.83
N LEU A 77 -7.63 -0.14 11.51
CA LEU A 77 -8.57 -0.64 12.49
C LEU A 77 -7.95 -1.85 13.21
N THR A 78 -7.98 -1.82 14.53
CA THR A 78 -7.51 -2.90 15.40
C THR A 78 -8.60 -3.27 16.40
N SER A 79 -8.39 -4.34 17.16
CA SER A 79 -9.29 -4.71 18.26
C SER A 79 -9.41 -3.64 19.34
N THR A 80 -8.43 -2.74 19.47
CA THR A 80 -8.42 -1.66 20.46
C THR A 80 -8.89 -0.32 19.89
N GLY A 81 -9.37 -0.30 18.65
CA GLY A 81 -9.89 0.90 17.99
C GLY A 81 -9.09 1.32 16.76
N CYS A 82 -9.31 2.56 16.35
CA CYS A 82 -8.71 3.21 15.20
C CYS A 82 -7.36 3.82 15.59
N HIS A 83 -6.29 3.49 14.86
CA HIS A 83 -4.94 4.02 15.10
C HIS A 83 -4.39 4.62 13.82
N SER A 84 -3.71 5.76 13.94
CA SER A 84 -3.00 6.39 12.82
C SER A 84 -1.48 6.33 12.96
N LYS A 85 -0.82 6.44 11.82
CA LYS A 85 0.63 6.58 11.73
C LYS A 85 0.98 7.53 10.60
N VAL A 86 1.72 8.58 10.94
CA VAL A 86 2.25 9.54 9.98
C VAL A 86 3.64 9.11 9.52
N TYR A 87 3.85 9.09 8.20
CA TYR A 87 5.14 8.91 7.56
C TYR A 87 5.56 10.23 6.92
N ILE A 88 6.76 10.70 7.23
CA ILE A 88 7.35 11.89 6.64
C ILE A 88 8.29 11.44 5.51
N TYR A 89 7.88 11.69 4.28
CA TYR A 89 8.65 11.40 3.08
C TYR A 89 9.34 12.68 2.59
N LYS A 90 10.67 12.65 2.54
CA LYS A 90 11.50 13.73 2.03
C LYS A 90 11.64 13.61 0.53
N LYS A 91 11.45 14.72 -0.20
CA LYS A 91 11.68 14.75 -1.65
C LYS A 91 13.13 14.41 -1.99
N THR A 92 13.33 13.93 -3.21
CA THR A 92 14.65 13.82 -3.83
C THR A 92 14.73 14.72 -5.06
N SER A 93 15.85 14.71 -5.77
CA SER A 93 15.98 15.37 -7.08
C SER A 93 15.16 14.69 -8.18
N VAL A 94 14.69 13.46 -7.97
CA VAL A 94 13.94 12.68 -8.95
C VAL A 94 12.45 12.68 -8.59
N PRO A 95 11.56 13.23 -9.44
CA PRO A 95 10.12 13.18 -9.22
C PRO A 95 9.61 11.75 -9.03
N GLY A 96 8.70 11.55 -8.08
CA GLY A 96 8.17 10.22 -7.74
C GLY A 96 9.09 9.37 -6.86
N VAL A 97 10.29 9.86 -6.53
CA VAL A 97 11.22 9.21 -5.61
C VAL A 97 11.36 10.03 -4.33
N PHE A 98 11.16 9.37 -3.21
CA PHE A 98 11.24 9.93 -1.87
C PHE A 98 12.15 9.12 -0.97
N THR A 99 12.52 9.67 0.17
CA THR A 99 13.17 8.93 1.25
C THR A 99 12.42 9.10 2.56
N TYR A 100 12.47 8.12 3.45
CA TYR A 100 11.98 8.27 4.81
C TYR A 100 12.84 7.50 5.80
N TYR A 101 12.85 7.95 7.04
CA TYR A 101 13.47 7.22 8.14
C TYR A 101 12.49 6.19 8.69
N SER A 102 12.82 4.91 8.58
CA SER A 102 12.06 3.83 9.16
C SER A 102 12.47 3.63 10.62
N THR A 103 11.62 4.04 11.55
CA THR A 103 11.85 3.80 12.99
C THR A 103 11.97 2.31 13.33
N ARG A 104 11.14 1.46 12.70
CA ARG A 104 11.16 0.00 12.89
C ARG A 104 12.52 -0.63 12.54
N HIS A 105 13.15 -0.20 11.45
CA HIS A 105 14.42 -0.78 10.98
C HIS A 105 15.63 0.13 11.24
N ARG A 106 15.43 1.24 11.96
CA ARG A 106 16.44 2.26 12.29
C ARG A 106 17.31 2.70 11.10
N ARG A 107 16.68 2.93 9.94
CA ARG A 107 17.40 3.30 8.71
C ARG A 107 16.56 4.10 7.74
N VAL A 108 17.23 4.89 6.90
CA VAL A 108 16.62 5.56 5.76
C VAL A 108 16.34 4.54 4.65
N LYS A 109 15.17 4.66 4.01
CA LYS A 109 14.77 3.87 2.86
C LYS A 109 14.26 4.79 1.75
N ASP A 110 14.52 4.39 0.52
CA ASP A 110 13.89 4.96 -0.66
C ASP A 110 12.45 4.45 -0.83
N VAL A 111 11.62 5.28 -1.43
CA VAL A 111 10.26 4.97 -1.85
C VAL A 111 10.09 5.51 -3.25
N THR A 112 9.63 4.67 -4.17
CA THR A 112 9.44 5.00 -5.57
C THR A 112 7.98 4.76 -5.93
N VAL A 113 7.29 5.79 -6.40
CA VAL A 113 6.02 5.61 -7.12
C VAL A 113 6.39 5.09 -8.50
N VAL A 114 6.17 3.81 -8.72
CA VAL A 114 6.60 3.09 -9.93
C VAL A 114 5.65 3.42 -11.07
N GLU A 115 4.35 3.38 -10.79
CA GLU A 115 3.31 3.58 -11.77
C GLU A 115 2.06 4.14 -11.10
N THR A 116 1.40 5.12 -11.72
CA THR A 116 0.08 5.59 -11.30
C THR A 116 -0.64 6.29 -12.44
N ASN A 117 -1.94 6.07 -12.55
CA ASN A 117 -2.82 6.88 -13.39
C ASN A 117 -3.52 8.02 -12.61
N TYR A 118 -3.14 8.20 -11.33
CA TYR A 118 -3.66 9.19 -10.37
C TYR A 118 -5.12 9.02 -9.94
N THR A 119 -5.97 8.49 -10.82
CA THR A 119 -7.44 8.46 -10.65
C THR A 119 -7.97 7.10 -10.21
N GLU A 120 -7.20 6.02 -10.37
CA GLU A 120 -7.65 4.66 -10.02
C GLU A 120 -6.64 3.96 -9.11
N TYR A 121 -5.36 3.91 -9.47
CA TYR A 121 -4.36 3.16 -8.70
C TYR A 121 -2.96 3.78 -8.68
N ALA A 122 -2.14 3.26 -7.77
CA ALA A 122 -0.70 3.50 -7.73
C ALA A 122 0.06 2.26 -7.23
N LEU A 123 1.13 1.91 -7.94
CA LEU A 123 2.13 0.93 -7.51
C LEU A 123 3.31 1.64 -6.89
N VAL A 124 3.62 1.30 -5.64
CA VAL A 124 4.69 1.93 -4.87
C VAL A 124 5.66 0.87 -4.38
N LEU A 125 6.94 1.03 -4.71
CA LEU A 125 8.03 0.20 -4.21
C LEU A 125 8.73 0.94 -3.06
N LYS A 126 8.95 0.25 -1.94
CA LYS A 126 9.83 0.71 -0.86
C LYS A 126 11.07 -0.14 -0.85
N HIS A 127 12.23 0.51 -0.76
CA HIS A 127 13.56 -0.09 -0.76
C HIS A 127 13.84 -0.88 -2.06
N LYS A 128 14.28 -0.17 -3.11
CA LYS A 128 14.49 -0.75 -4.45
C LYS A 128 15.58 -1.82 -4.54
N LYS A 129 16.58 -1.76 -3.64
CA LYS A 129 17.58 -2.83 -3.55
C LYS A 129 16.94 -3.98 -2.79
N PHE A 130 16.58 -5.05 -3.49
CA PHE A 130 15.82 -6.12 -2.88
C PHE A 130 16.51 -6.66 -1.62
N ASN A 131 15.70 -6.74 -0.57
CA ASN A 131 16.01 -7.27 0.73
C ASN A 131 14.69 -7.69 1.37
N LYS A 132 14.56 -8.97 1.69
CA LYS A 132 13.33 -9.58 2.23
C LYS A 132 12.81 -8.88 3.50
N GLU A 133 13.69 -8.36 4.35
CA GLU A 133 13.30 -7.64 5.57
C GLU A 133 12.75 -6.24 5.27
N PHE A 134 13.22 -5.59 4.20
CA PHE A 134 12.99 -4.16 4.00
C PHE A 134 12.11 -3.79 2.81
N THR A 135 12.09 -4.63 1.78
CA THR A 135 11.46 -4.37 0.49
C THR A 135 9.96 -4.59 0.59
N GLN A 136 9.18 -3.70 0.00
CA GLN A 136 7.73 -3.82 -0.07
C GLN A 136 7.22 -3.29 -1.39
N VAL A 137 6.26 -3.98 -2.00
CA VAL A 137 5.41 -3.42 -3.04
C VAL A 137 4.03 -3.20 -2.44
N ALA A 138 3.48 -2.00 -2.57
CA ALA A 138 2.11 -1.70 -2.17
C ALA A 138 1.30 -1.26 -3.38
N LEU A 139 0.11 -1.83 -3.51
CA LEU A 139 -0.93 -1.36 -4.43
C LEU A 139 -1.89 -0.46 -3.66
N TYR A 140 -2.01 0.77 -4.13
CA TYR A 140 -2.98 1.74 -3.65
C TYR A 140 -4.08 1.92 -4.69
N GLY A 141 -5.34 1.98 -4.24
CA GLY A 141 -6.51 2.29 -5.06
C GLY A 141 -7.19 3.58 -4.61
N ARG A 142 -7.88 4.28 -5.50
CA ARG A 142 -8.82 5.36 -5.11
C ARG A 142 -10.12 4.81 -4.51
N THR A 143 -10.38 3.51 -4.72
CA THR A 143 -11.46 2.69 -4.15
C THR A 143 -10.87 1.45 -3.48
N GLU A 144 -11.66 0.76 -2.66
CA GLU A 144 -11.26 -0.50 -2.01
C GLU A 144 -11.21 -1.69 -2.98
N LYS A 145 -12.06 -1.66 -4.01
CA LYS A 145 -12.13 -2.67 -5.06
C LYS A 145 -11.54 -2.09 -6.34
N LEU A 146 -10.59 -2.80 -6.92
CA LEU A 146 -9.96 -2.48 -8.19
C LEU A 146 -10.30 -3.57 -9.23
N SER A 147 -10.14 -3.23 -10.50
CA SER A 147 -10.30 -4.17 -11.60
C SER A 147 -9.32 -5.35 -11.51
N THR A 148 -9.69 -6.48 -12.10
CA THR A 148 -8.84 -7.67 -12.17
C THR A 148 -7.49 -7.39 -12.83
N ASP A 149 -7.48 -6.52 -13.84
CA ASP A 149 -6.27 -6.18 -14.60
C ASP A 149 -5.27 -5.40 -13.75
N VAL A 150 -5.75 -4.45 -12.93
CA VAL A 150 -4.90 -3.70 -12.00
C VAL A 150 -4.36 -4.62 -10.90
N MET A 151 -5.20 -5.53 -10.39
CA MET A 151 -4.77 -6.53 -9.41
C MET A 151 -3.72 -7.47 -9.98
N GLU A 152 -3.87 -7.90 -11.24
CA GLU A 152 -2.90 -8.77 -11.90
C GLU A 152 -1.59 -8.04 -12.18
N LYS A 153 -1.65 -6.78 -12.62
CA LYS A 153 -0.48 -5.92 -12.78
C LYS A 153 0.35 -5.86 -11.49
N PHE A 154 -0.31 -5.71 -10.33
CA PHE A 154 0.37 -5.74 -9.04
C PHE A 154 1.05 -7.08 -8.77
N ARG A 155 0.40 -8.21 -9.03
CA ARG A 155 0.98 -9.55 -8.82
C ARG A 155 2.18 -9.81 -9.72
N VAL A 156 2.07 -9.47 -11.01
CA VAL A 156 3.15 -9.59 -11.99
C VAL A 156 4.34 -8.73 -11.55
N TYR A 157 4.10 -7.46 -11.20
CA TYR A 157 5.16 -6.57 -10.75
C TYR A 157 5.84 -7.07 -9.47
N ALA A 158 5.06 -7.47 -8.45
CA ALA A 158 5.62 -7.99 -7.21
C ALA A 158 6.43 -9.29 -7.43
N THR A 159 5.96 -10.18 -8.30
CA THR A 159 6.69 -11.40 -8.67
C THR A 159 8.01 -11.07 -9.37
N ALA A 160 7.99 -10.10 -10.30
CA ALA A 160 9.20 -9.64 -10.99
C ALA A 160 10.21 -8.96 -10.05
N GLN A 161 9.75 -8.38 -8.94
CA GLN A 161 10.63 -7.87 -7.88
C GLN A 161 11.18 -8.98 -6.95
N GLY A 162 10.85 -10.25 -7.19
CA GLY A 162 11.39 -11.39 -6.44
C GLY A 162 10.54 -11.83 -5.24
N PHE A 163 9.30 -11.34 -5.09
CA PHE A 163 8.42 -11.82 -4.02
C PHE A 163 7.79 -13.18 -4.38
N PRO A 164 7.82 -14.16 -3.45
CA PRO A 164 7.09 -15.41 -3.65
C PRO A 164 5.57 -15.16 -3.53
N LYS A 165 4.78 -16.02 -4.19
CA LYS A 165 3.31 -15.85 -4.32
C LYS A 165 2.59 -15.72 -2.97
N ASP A 166 3.01 -16.48 -1.97
CA ASP A 166 2.45 -16.47 -0.61
C ASP A 166 2.70 -15.16 0.16
N SER A 167 3.62 -14.34 -0.33
CA SER A 167 3.98 -13.04 0.22
C SER A 167 3.30 -11.87 -0.48
N ILE A 168 2.54 -12.14 -1.55
CA ILE A 168 1.76 -11.15 -2.32
C ILE A 168 0.31 -11.21 -1.84
N LEU A 169 -0.07 -10.24 -1.01
CA LEU A 169 -1.31 -10.27 -0.25
C LEU A 169 -2.34 -9.32 -0.85
N THR A 170 -3.58 -9.80 -0.96
CA THR A 170 -4.78 -8.99 -1.20
C THR A 170 -5.65 -9.03 0.06
N PRO A 171 -5.44 -8.12 1.02
CA PRO A 171 -6.19 -8.14 2.26
C PRO A 171 -7.69 -7.89 2.05
N PRO A 172 -8.55 -8.50 2.87
CA PRO A 172 -9.98 -8.19 2.86
C PRO A 172 -10.25 -6.78 3.37
N ALA A 173 -11.43 -6.26 3.03
CA ALA A 173 -12.00 -5.09 3.68
C ALA A 173 -12.01 -5.28 5.21
N ALA A 174 -11.88 -4.18 5.97
CA ALA A 174 -12.02 -4.26 7.42
C ALA A 174 -13.49 -4.61 7.75
N GLY A 175 -13.69 -5.78 8.35
CA GLY A 175 -15.02 -6.30 8.66
C GLY A 175 -15.79 -5.44 9.67
N LYS A 176 -17.10 -5.70 9.79
CA LYS A 176 -17.97 -5.17 10.86
C LYS A 176 -17.29 -5.36 12.22
N PRO A 177 -17.49 -4.44 13.18
CA PRO A 177 -16.64 -4.39 14.36
C PRO A 177 -16.77 -5.71 15.12
N LEU A 178 -15.62 -6.29 15.50
CA LEU A 178 -15.57 -7.36 16.50
C LEU A 178 -16.46 -6.89 17.67
N LYS A 179 -17.36 -7.73 18.16
CA LYS A 179 -18.41 -7.42 19.16
C LYS A 179 -17.90 -6.90 20.53
N SER A 180 -16.69 -6.33 20.61
CA SER A 180 -16.04 -5.89 21.85
C SER A 180 -15.36 -4.52 21.76
N LEU A 181 -15.70 -3.65 20.81
CA LEU A 181 -15.30 -2.24 20.92
C LEU A 181 -16.19 -1.59 21.98
N THR A 182 -15.67 -1.44 23.19
CA THR A 182 -16.32 -0.67 24.25
C THR A 182 -16.50 0.78 23.78
N PRO A 183 -17.66 1.40 24.05
CA PRO A 183 -18.00 2.69 23.48
C PRO A 183 -17.20 3.80 24.18
N LYS A 184 -16.11 4.21 23.56
CA LYS A 184 -15.70 5.62 23.63
C LYS A 184 -15.67 6.16 22.21
N THR A 185 -16.68 6.98 21.93
CA THR A 185 -16.75 7.93 20.81
C THR A 185 -17.11 7.31 19.45
N VAL A 186 -18.36 6.87 19.32
CA VAL A 186 -19.07 6.91 18.03
C VAL A 186 -19.76 8.26 17.96
N LEU A 187 -19.14 9.25 17.30
CA LEU A 187 -19.83 10.48 16.93
C LEU A 187 -20.56 10.21 15.61
N LEU A 188 -21.84 9.84 15.71
CA LEU A 188 -22.77 9.96 14.58
C LEU A 188 -22.99 11.46 14.35
N GLN A 189 -22.40 12.03 13.29
CA GLN A 189 -22.97 13.25 12.73
C GLN A 189 -24.19 12.83 11.90
N GLU A 190 -25.37 13.07 12.44
CA GLU A 190 -26.63 13.04 11.70
C GLU A 190 -26.55 14.03 10.53
N VAL A 191 -26.54 13.51 9.31
CA VAL A 191 -26.93 14.31 8.14
C VAL A 191 -28.45 14.23 8.07
N SER A 192 -29.08 15.39 8.12
CA SER A 192 -30.51 15.55 8.34
C SER A 192 -31.38 15.17 7.14
N SER A 193 -32.61 14.78 7.50
CA SER A 193 -33.88 14.91 6.76
C SER A 193 -34.35 13.77 5.84
N GLN A 194 -35.60 13.39 6.13
CA GLN A 194 -36.59 12.64 5.34
C GLN A 194 -36.75 11.12 5.59
N SER A 195 -37.66 10.85 6.53
CA SER A 195 -38.78 9.90 6.50
C SER A 195 -38.59 8.50 5.91
N HIS A 196 -38.72 7.51 6.80
CA HIS A 196 -39.42 6.23 6.62
C HIS A 196 -39.34 5.62 5.20
N LEU A 197 -38.36 4.75 4.99
CA LEU A 197 -38.41 3.63 4.04
C LEU A 197 -37.42 2.53 4.51
N GLU A 198 -37.73 1.31 4.14
CA GLU A 198 -37.46 0.05 4.84
C GLU A 198 -36.00 -0.36 5.10
N LEU A 199 -35.86 -1.19 6.12
CA LEU A 199 -34.68 -1.97 6.53
C LEU A 199 -34.28 -3.03 5.49
N GLU A 200 -33.96 -2.64 4.26
CA GLU A 200 -33.35 -3.53 3.27
C GLU A 200 -32.18 -2.83 2.55
N GLU A 201 -30.98 -2.87 3.16
CA GLU A 201 -29.67 -2.89 2.45
C GLU A 201 -28.49 -2.93 3.46
N THR A 202 -28.45 -3.92 4.36
CA THR A 202 -27.35 -4.04 5.36
C THR A 202 -26.05 -4.64 4.79
N HIS A 203 -25.91 -4.73 3.47
CA HIS A 203 -24.85 -5.49 2.78
C HIS A 203 -23.81 -4.64 2.04
N ASN A 204 -24.01 -3.31 1.95
CA ASN A 204 -23.12 -2.45 1.15
C ASN A 204 -22.20 -1.55 1.99
N PHE A 205 -21.97 -1.85 3.27
CA PHE A 205 -21.12 -1.01 4.12
C PHE A 205 -19.87 -1.74 4.63
N THR A 206 -18.75 -1.03 4.57
CA THR A 206 -17.46 -1.44 5.15
C THR A 206 -17.07 -0.49 6.27
N LEU A 207 -16.43 -1.02 7.32
CA LEU A 207 -15.80 -0.17 8.33
C LEU A 207 -14.45 0.34 7.82
N ILE A 208 -14.26 1.65 7.88
CA ILE A 208 -12.94 2.25 7.67
C ILE A 208 -12.53 3.07 8.89
N CYS A 209 -11.22 3.15 9.11
CA CYS A 209 -10.61 4.02 10.10
C CYS A 209 -10.02 5.20 9.33
N GLN A 210 -10.47 6.41 9.60
CA GLN A 210 -10.01 7.66 8.97
C GLN A 210 -10.16 8.81 9.96
N ASN A 211 -9.17 9.72 10.00
CA ASN A 211 -9.11 10.82 10.97
C ASN A 211 -9.30 10.37 12.43
N ASP A 212 -8.75 9.19 12.78
CA ASP A 212 -8.83 8.58 14.10
C ASP A 212 -10.26 8.19 14.57
N VAL A 213 -11.22 8.19 13.64
CA VAL A 213 -12.62 7.80 13.87
C VAL A 213 -12.97 6.58 13.01
N ILE A 214 -13.88 5.74 13.54
CA ILE A 214 -14.47 4.61 12.82
C ILE A 214 -15.67 5.12 12.01
N LEU A 215 -15.64 4.94 10.70
CA LEU A 215 -16.70 5.37 9.78
C LEU A 215 -17.29 4.17 9.04
N TRP A 216 -18.59 4.23 8.77
CA TRP A 216 -19.25 3.36 7.81
C TRP A 216 -19.14 3.97 6.42
N GLN A 217 -18.54 3.24 5.49
CA GLN A 217 -18.43 3.66 4.11
C GLN A 217 -19.30 2.78 3.20
N PHE A 218 -20.13 3.42 2.38
CA PHE A 218 -20.83 2.75 1.29
C PHE A 218 -19.84 2.24 0.24
N VAL A 219 -19.98 0.97 -0.10
CA VAL A 219 -19.31 0.31 -1.21
C VAL A 219 -20.26 0.42 -2.40
N LYS A 220 -19.98 1.33 -3.34
CA LYS A 220 -20.62 1.27 -4.66
C LYS A 220 -20.14 -0.01 -5.35
N LEU A 221 -21.10 -0.88 -5.71
CA LEU A 221 -20.88 -2.00 -6.63
C LEU A 221 -20.72 -1.48 -8.06
#